data_AF-A0A0F9H1R2-F1
#
_entry.id   AF-A0A0F9H1R2-F1
#
_cell.length_a   1.000
_cell.length_b   1.000
_cell.length_c   1.000
_cell.angle_alpha   90.00
_cell.angle_beta   90.00
_cell.angle_gamma   90.00
#
_symmetry.space_group_name_H-M   'P 1'
#
loop_
_entity.id
_entity.type
_entity.pdbx_description
1 polymer ?
#
loop_
_entity_poly.entity_id
_entity_poly.type
_entity_poly.pdbx_seq_one_letter_code
_entity_poly.pdbx_strand_id
1 'polypeptide(L)'
;MPYQIIQNKTLPADAPAGGAALLELSGSTLRLKAAAADHLYVETMQDGKNVRINSRNVTQAVGDHTAVQIKPSKTADGTGAVTGLEVSPRFQAGIGGSNLRAILADPVLKAGAGDLTGSVVAFEANLDFGVSGTRTITGDISAFSSFLAIPSTYTYSGDIAFLRVRDVNIKGWDYFLNIDSTGTGLTTDSDKDANSASHTLKVLVGSTLFHIQLYADS
;
A
#
# COMPACT_ATOMS: atom_id res chain seq x y z
N MET A 1 -26.10 -15.10 -24.89
CA MET A 1 -25.09 -14.02 -24.85
C MET A 1 -23.93 -14.47 -25.72
N PRO A 2 -23.70 -13.89 -26.91
CA PRO A 2 -22.56 -14.29 -27.72
C PRO A 2 -21.29 -13.78 -27.02
N TYR A 3 -20.50 -14.71 -26.47
CA TYR A 3 -19.13 -14.44 -26.07
C TYR A 3 -18.27 -14.56 -27.32
N GLN A 4 -17.42 -13.58 -27.56
CA GLN A 4 -16.45 -13.66 -28.64
C GLN A 4 -15.22 -14.40 -28.10
N ILE A 5 -15.03 -15.65 -28.54
CA ILE A 5 -13.74 -16.33 -28.40
C ILE A 5 -12.76 -15.55 -29.26
N ILE A 6 -11.62 -15.13 -28.70
CA ILE A 6 -10.48 -14.70 -29.51
C ILE A 6 -9.97 -15.96 -30.22
N GLN A 7 -10.51 -16.20 -31.41
CA GLN A 7 -9.88 -17.07 -32.39
C GLN A 7 -8.73 -16.26 -32.97
N ASN A 8 -7.53 -16.80 -32.83
CA ASN A 8 -6.26 -16.35 -33.39
C ASN A 8 -6.46 -15.53 -34.69
N LYS A 9 -6.61 -14.20 -34.56
CA LYS A 9 -6.57 -13.32 -35.72
C LYS A 9 -5.13 -13.40 -36.17
N THR A 10 -4.90 -13.86 -37.40
CA THR A 10 -3.59 -14.12 -37.98
C THR A 10 -2.58 -13.12 -37.46
N LEU A 11 -1.59 -13.60 -36.70
CA LEU A 11 -0.50 -12.76 -36.21
C LEU A 11 0.03 -11.96 -37.42
N PRO A 12 0.35 -10.65 -37.27
CA PRO A 12 0.97 -9.89 -38.34
C PRO A 12 2.16 -10.67 -38.90
N ALA A 13 2.39 -10.60 -40.21
CA ALA A 13 3.49 -11.33 -40.87
C ALA A 13 4.87 -11.00 -40.27
N ASP A 14 4.97 -9.88 -39.57
CA ASP A 14 6.18 -9.38 -38.90
C ASP A 14 6.27 -9.79 -37.41
N ALA A 15 5.36 -10.65 -36.93
CA ALA A 15 5.50 -11.23 -35.60
C ALA A 15 6.80 -12.05 -35.55
N PRO A 16 7.74 -11.75 -34.63
CA PRO A 16 9.05 -12.40 -34.61
C PRO A 16 8.88 -13.91 -34.60
N ALA A 17 9.55 -14.60 -35.54
CA ALA A 17 9.62 -16.06 -35.53
C ALA A 17 10.29 -16.52 -34.22
N GLY A 18 9.47 -16.92 -33.24
CA GLY A 18 9.89 -17.21 -31.86
C GLY A 18 9.16 -16.42 -30.76
N GLY A 19 8.16 -15.59 -31.08
CA GLY A 19 7.39 -14.83 -30.10
C GLY A 19 6.63 -15.71 -29.09
N ALA A 20 6.82 -15.45 -27.79
CA ALA A 20 6.10 -16.14 -26.73
C ALA A 20 4.58 -15.93 -26.86
N ALA A 21 3.78 -16.96 -26.58
CA ALA A 21 2.33 -16.88 -26.65
C ALA A 21 1.77 -15.77 -25.73
N LEU A 22 0.98 -14.84 -26.29
CA LEU A 22 0.30 -13.76 -25.57
C LEU A 22 -0.77 -14.29 -24.58
N LEU A 23 -1.29 -15.49 -24.87
CA LEU A 23 -2.31 -16.21 -24.12
C LEU A 23 -1.93 -17.70 -24.10
N GLU A 24 -1.72 -18.30 -22.93
CA GLU A 24 -1.41 -19.73 -22.78
C GLU A 24 -2.47 -20.42 -21.93
N LEU A 25 -3.13 -21.42 -22.50
CA LEU A 25 -4.02 -22.34 -21.80
C LEU A 25 -3.29 -23.66 -21.61
N SER A 26 -2.92 -23.99 -20.37
CA SER A 26 -2.23 -25.24 -20.01
C SER A 26 -3.05 -25.99 -18.96
N GLY A 27 -3.77 -27.02 -19.39
CA GLY A 27 -4.73 -27.72 -18.53
C GLY A 27 -5.84 -26.79 -18.06
N SER A 28 -6.00 -26.65 -16.75
CA SER A 28 -6.95 -25.72 -16.11
C SER A 28 -6.36 -24.33 -15.82
N THR A 29 -5.11 -24.07 -16.23
CA THR A 29 -4.43 -22.80 -15.96
C THR A 29 -4.46 -21.90 -17.19
N LEU A 30 -4.91 -20.67 -16.99
CA LEU A 30 -4.79 -19.58 -17.96
C LEU A 30 -3.64 -18.66 -17.56
N ARG A 31 -2.75 -18.34 -18.50
CA ARG A 31 -1.63 -17.39 -18.31
C ARG A 31 -1.69 -16.28 -19.36
N LEU A 32 -1.49 -15.04 -18.91
CA LEU A 32 -1.28 -13.86 -19.75
C LEU A 32 0.21 -13.50 -19.68
N LYS A 33 0.85 -13.32 -20.83
CA LYS A 33 2.29 -13.01 -20.93
C LYS A 33 2.49 -11.88 -21.94
N ALA A 34 3.42 -10.97 -21.64
CA ALA A 34 3.96 -10.04 -22.63
C ALA A 34 5.26 -10.60 -23.21
N ALA A 35 5.65 -10.11 -24.39
CA ALA A 35 6.98 -10.40 -24.94
C ALA A 35 8.07 -9.80 -24.04
N ALA A 36 9.29 -10.34 -24.07
CA ALA A 36 10.37 -9.96 -23.16
C ALA A 36 10.77 -8.46 -23.23
N ALA A 37 10.48 -7.80 -24.35
CA ALA A 37 10.76 -6.38 -24.57
C ALA A 37 9.53 -5.47 -24.32
N ASP A 38 8.37 -6.03 -24.00
CA ASP A 38 7.10 -5.32 -23.94
C ASP A 38 6.43 -5.39 -22.57
N HIS A 39 5.47 -4.49 -22.34
CA HIS A 39 4.61 -4.48 -21.16
C HIS A 39 3.28 -5.19 -21.41
N LEU A 40 2.73 -5.82 -20.37
CA LEU A 40 1.34 -6.27 -20.37
C LEU A 40 0.44 -5.13 -19.89
N TYR A 41 -0.46 -4.66 -20.76
CA TYR A 41 -1.50 -3.69 -20.42
C TYR A 41 -2.85 -4.38 -20.20
N VAL A 42 -3.60 -3.93 -19.20
CA VAL A 42 -4.99 -4.34 -18.97
C VAL A 42 -5.85 -3.09 -18.92
N GLU A 43 -6.60 -2.84 -19.99
CA GLU A 43 -7.37 -1.62 -20.17
C GLU A 43 -8.85 -1.94 -20.43
N THR A 44 -9.75 -1.09 -19.96
CA THR A 44 -11.18 -1.18 -20.28
C THR A 44 -11.49 -0.40 -21.55
N MET A 45 -12.28 -0.97 -22.46
CA MET A 45 -12.61 -0.33 -23.74
C MET A 45 -13.59 0.86 -23.66
N GLN A 46 -14.23 1.08 -22.51
CA GLN A 46 -15.29 2.08 -22.35
C GLN A 46 -15.21 2.77 -20.99
N ASP A 47 -15.54 4.06 -21.00
CA ASP A 47 -15.70 4.86 -19.80
C ASP A 47 -16.80 4.28 -18.89
N GLY A 48 -16.53 4.23 -17.59
CA GLY A 48 -17.45 3.69 -16.59
C GLY A 48 -17.40 2.17 -16.40
N LYS A 49 -16.48 1.46 -17.06
CA LYS A 49 -16.17 0.05 -16.76
C LYS A 49 -14.95 -0.05 -15.85
N ASN A 50 -14.89 -1.09 -15.03
CA ASN A 50 -13.76 -1.35 -14.15
C ASN A 50 -13.12 -2.73 -14.40
N VAL A 51 -11.80 -2.81 -14.24
CA VAL A 51 -11.09 -4.08 -14.10
C VAL A 51 -11.22 -4.52 -12.66
N ARG A 52 -11.78 -5.70 -12.42
CA ARG A 52 -11.86 -6.30 -11.08
C ARG A 52 -10.92 -7.49 -11.03
N ILE A 53 -9.97 -7.47 -10.10
CA ILE A 53 -9.03 -8.58 -9.88
C ILE A 53 -9.46 -9.33 -8.63
N ASN A 54 -9.71 -10.63 -8.77
CA ASN A 54 -10.10 -11.54 -7.68
C ASN A 54 -11.32 -11.08 -6.85
N SER A 55 -12.34 -10.54 -7.53
CA SER A 55 -13.63 -10.18 -6.92
C SER A 55 -14.53 -11.41 -6.84
N ARG A 56 -14.47 -12.12 -5.71
CA ARG A 56 -15.23 -13.35 -5.46
C ARG A 56 -15.81 -13.38 -4.05
N ASN A 57 -16.93 -14.08 -3.88
CA ASN A 57 -17.43 -14.47 -2.57
C ASN A 57 -16.85 -15.84 -2.23
N VAL A 58 -16.20 -15.96 -1.08
CA VAL A 58 -15.66 -17.24 -0.62
C VAL A 58 -16.60 -17.84 0.41
N THR A 59 -16.98 -19.11 0.21
CA THR A 59 -17.87 -19.88 1.09
C THR A 59 -17.15 -20.99 1.83
N GLN A 60 -15.84 -21.15 1.59
CA GLN A 60 -15.03 -22.18 2.20
C GLN A 60 -14.80 -21.86 3.67
N ALA A 61 -14.99 -22.85 4.55
CA ALA A 61 -14.87 -22.66 6.01
C ALA A 61 -13.41 -22.70 6.51
N VAL A 62 -12.47 -23.17 5.69
CA VAL A 62 -11.06 -23.38 6.06
C VAL A 62 -10.13 -22.94 4.93
N GLY A 63 -8.93 -22.54 5.30
CA GLY A 63 -7.86 -22.13 4.37
C GLY A 63 -7.78 -20.62 4.18
N ASP A 64 -6.59 -20.16 3.79
CA ASP A 64 -6.32 -18.74 3.59
C ASP A 64 -6.67 -18.30 2.17
N HIS A 65 -7.06 -17.04 2.03
CA HIS A 65 -7.40 -16.45 0.75
C HIS A 65 -6.59 -15.19 0.51
N THR A 66 -5.81 -15.18 -0.57
CA THR A 66 -5.07 -13.99 -1.01
C THR A 66 -5.73 -13.45 -2.28
N ALA A 67 -6.09 -12.17 -2.27
CA ALA A 67 -6.72 -11.52 -3.42
C ALA A 67 -5.69 -11.27 -4.55
N VAL A 68 -4.65 -10.51 -4.23
CA VAL A 68 -3.57 -10.13 -5.15
C VAL A 68 -2.26 -10.22 -4.39
N GLN A 69 -1.22 -10.72 -5.05
CA GLN A 69 0.13 -10.76 -4.51
C GLN A 69 1.10 -10.18 -5.53
N ILE A 70 1.91 -9.22 -5.09
CA ILE A 70 2.92 -8.55 -5.91
C ILE A 70 4.28 -8.76 -5.23
N LYS A 71 5.16 -9.53 -5.88
CA LYS A 71 6.47 -9.92 -5.34
C LYS A 71 7.56 -9.80 -6.42
N PRO A 72 7.84 -8.60 -6.94
CA PRO A 72 8.97 -8.43 -7.85
C PRO A 72 10.27 -8.79 -7.12
N SER A 73 11.19 -9.42 -7.83
CA SER A 73 12.50 -9.78 -7.32
C SER A 73 13.53 -9.54 -8.41
N LYS A 74 14.64 -8.89 -8.05
CA LYS A 74 15.77 -8.63 -8.93
C LYS A 74 16.90 -9.58 -8.52
N THR A 75 17.31 -10.45 -9.44
CA THR A 75 18.30 -11.52 -9.19
C THR A 75 19.68 -11.24 -9.76
N ALA A 76 19.86 -10.10 -10.44
CA ALA A 76 21.13 -9.68 -11.02
C ALA A 76 21.54 -8.31 -10.47
N ASP A 77 22.84 -8.14 -10.26
CA ASP A 77 23.42 -6.90 -9.72
C ASP A 77 23.31 -5.73 -10.72
N GLY A 78 23.21 -4.50 -10.20
CA GLY A 78 23.18 -3.28 -10.99
C GLY A 78 22.37 -2.15 -10.35
N THR A 79 22.29 -1.00 -11.04
CA THR A 79 21.76 0.28 -10.51
C THR A 79 20.23 0.46 -10.57
N GLY A 80 19.51 -0.46 -11.22
CA GLY A 80 18.04 -0.35 -11.34
C GLY A 80 17.29 -0.54 -10.01
N ALA A 81 16.23 0.25 -9.81
CA ALA A 81 15.31 0.18 -8.68
C ALA A 81 14.24 -0.91 -8.86
N VAL A 82 13.58 -1.30 -7.76
CA VAL A 82 12.43 -2.22 -7.75
C VAL A 82 11.24 -1.50 -7.12
N THR A 83 10.18 -1.30 -7.90
CA THR A 83 8.91 -0.73 -7.42
C THR A 83 7.88 -1.85 -7.36
N GLY A 84 7.29 -2.06 -6.18
CA GLY A 84 6.26 -3.08 -5.96
C GLY A 84 4.88 -2.66 -6.45
N LEU A 85 4.42 -1.50 -6.01
CA LEU A 85 3.11 -0.95 -6.36
C LEU A 85 3.27 0.57 -6.54
N GLU A 86 2.77 1.08 -7.67
CA GLU A 86 2.70 2.51 -7.95
C GLU A 86 1.26 2.87 -8.32
N VAL A 87 0.67 3.85 -7.64
CA VAL A 87 -0.73 4.26 -7.84
C VAL A 87 -0.82 5.79 -7.85
N SER A 88 -1.14 6.35 -9.03
CA SER A 88 -1.06 7.79 -9.27
C SER A 88 -2.29 8.30 -10.05
N PRO A 89 -3.52 8.23 -9.51
CA PRO A 89 -4.70 8.77 -10.17
C PRO A 89 -4.63 10.30 -10.24
N ARG A 90 -5.22 10.89 -11.30
CA ARG A 90 -5.24 12.34 -11.52
C ARG A 90 -6.52 12.80 -12.22
N PHE A 91 -6.92 14.03 -11.97
CA PHE A 91 -7.76 14.77 -12.92
C PHE A 91 -6.86 15.44 -13.97
N GLN A 92 -7.35 15.52 -15.21
CA GLN A 92 -6.68 16.31 -16.24
C GLN A 92 -6.85 17.80 -15.96
N ALA A 93 -5.94 18.61 -16.51
CA ALA A 93 -6.02 20.06 -16.38
C ALA A 93 -7.38 20.60 -16.86
N GLY A 94 -7.99 21.47 -16.05
CA GLY A 94 -9.31 22.06 -16.34
C GLY A 94 -10.52 21.20 -15.98
N ILE A 95 -10.32 19.99 -15.42
CA ILE A 95 -11.41 19.08 -15.05
C ILE A 95 -11.53 18.97 -13.52
N GLY A 96 -12.74 19.11 -13.00
CA GLY A 96 -13.07 18.92 -11.58
C GLY A 96 -13.71 17.56 -11.29
N GLY A 97 -13.73 17.17 -10.02
CA GLY A 97 -14.44 15.99 -9.54
C GLY A 97 -14.62 16.02 -8.02
N SER A 98 -15.39 15.08 -7.48
CA SER A 98 -15.75 15.09 -6.05
C SER A 98 -14.65 14.52 -5.15
N ASN A 99 -14.06 13.38 -5.52
CA ASN A 99 -13.06 12.69 -4.71
C ASN A 99 -11.95 12.14 -5.60
N LEU A 100 -10.70 12.23 -5.15
CA LEU A 100 -9.55 11.55 -5.73
C LEU A 100 -8.91 10.71 -4.62
N ARG A 101 -8.87 9.39 -4.81
CA ARG A 101 -8.28 8.44 -3.85
C ARG A 101 -7.39 7.46 -4.61
N ALA A 102 -6.13 7.35 -4.21
CA ALA A 102 -5.19 6.39 -4.79
C ALA A 102 -5.43 4.98 -4.26
N ILE A 103 -5.33 4.83 -2.93
CA ILE A 103 -5.56 3.56 -2.24
C ILE A 103 -6.63 3.79 -1.17
N LEU A 104 -7.63 2.93 -1.15
CA LEU A 104 -8.63 2.87 -0.09
C LEU A 104 -8.55 1.47 0.54
N ALA A 105 -8.01 1.41 1.75
CA ALA A 105 -8.02 0.22 2.59
C ALA A 105 -9.13 0.36 3.64
N ASP A 106 -10.19 -0.42 3.49
CA ASP A 106 -11.40 -0.34 4.32
C ASP A 106 -11.85 -1.76 4.69
N PRO A 107 -11.19 -2.41 5.65
CA PRO A 107 -11.65 -3.69 6.15
C PRO A 107 -12.99 -3.51 6.86
N VAL A 108 -14.02 -4.22 6.39
CA VAL A 108 -15.38 -4.15 6.94
C VAL A 108 -15.79 -5.51 7.47
N LEU A 109 -16.13 -5.57 8.76
CA LEU A 109 -16.81 -6.71 9.37
C LEU A 109 -18.32 -6.48 9.27
N LYS A 110 -19.01 -7.33 8.51
CA LYS A 110 -20.47 -7.27 8.42
C LYS A 110 -21.07 -7.90 9.67
N ALA A 111 -22.02 -7.22 10.28
CA ALA A 111 -22.65 -7.67 11.52
C ALA A 111 -23.36 -9.03 11.32
N GLY A 112 -22.98 -9.97 12.18
CA GLY A 112 -23.42 -11.36 12.29
C GLY A 112 -22.45 -12.01 13.28
N ALA A 113 -22.91 -12.90 14.15
CA ALA A 113 -22.04 -13.52 15.16
C ALA A 113 -20.74 -14.08 14.54
N GLY A 114 -19.63 -13.97 15.27
CA GLY A 114 -18.33 -14.47 14.83
C GLY A 114 -17.18 -13.67 15.44
N ASP A 115 -16.45 -14.29 16.36
CA ASP A 115 -15.28 -13.67 16.98
C ASP A 115 -14.06 -13.80 16.07
N LEU A 116 -13.22 -12.76 16.06
CA LEU A 116 -11.87 -12.83 15.52
C LEU A 116 -10.90 -13.01 16.68
N THR A 117 -10.06 -14.03 16.59
CA THR A 117 -8.98 -14.27 17.56
C THR A 117 -7.68 -13.54 17.19
N GLY A 118 -7.61 -12.97 15.99
CA GLY A 118 -6.49 -12.18 15.48
C GLY A 118 -6.79 -10.69 15.35
N SER A 119 -5.86 -9.95 14.75
CA SER A 119 -5.97 -8.51 14.52
C SER A 119 -6.73 -8.17 13.24
N VAL A 120 -7.38 -6.99 13.23
CA VAL A 120 -7.92 -6.37 12.02
C VAL A 120 -7.01 -5.21 11.64
N VAL A 121 -6.29 -5.33 10.53
CA VAL A 121 -5.32 -4.35 10.06
C VAL A 121 -5.68 -3.91 8.64
N ALA A 122 -5.88 -2.61 8.44
CA ALA A 122 -6.21 -2.05 7.13
C ALA A 122 -4.96 -1.90 6.24
N PHE A 123 -3.85 -1.48 6.85
CA PHE A 123 -2.57 -1.28 6.16
C PHE A 123 -1.44 -1.66 7.11
N GLU A 124 -0.49 -2.45 6.62
CA GLU A 124 0.71 -2.86 7.34
C GLU A 124 1.91 -2.67 6.42
N ALA A 125 2.96 -2.01 6.92
CA ALA A 125 4.24 -1.85 6.22
C ALA A 125 5.37 -2.34 7.11
N ASN A 126 6.04 -3.40 6.67
CA ASN A 126 7.17 -4.00 7.37
C ASN A 126 8.44 -3.83 6.54
N LEU A 127 9.51 -3.41 7.19
CA LEU A 127 10.86 -3.38 6.63
C LEU A 127 11.71 -4.43 7.36
N ASP A 128 12.07 -5.50 6.67
CA ASP A 128 12.93 -6.57 7.19
C ASP A 128 14.25 -6.62 6.39
N PHE A 129 15.37 -6.45 7.09
CA PHE A 129 16.71 -6.47 6.52
C PHE A 129 17.46 -7.80 6.80
N GLY A 130 16.80 -8.77 7.44
CA GLY A 130 17.40 -10.00 7.91
C GLY A 130 18.27 -9.81 9.17
N VAL A 131 18.85 -10.91 9.65
CA VAL A 131 19.55 -10.97 10.94
C VAL A 131 21.08 -10.83 10.86
N SER A 132 21.66 -10.71 9.65
CA SER A 132 23.12 -10.55 9.48
C SER A 132 23.49 -9.93 8.12
N GLY A 133 24.57 -9.14 8.08
CA GLY A 133 25.15 -8.57 6.86
C GLY A 133 25.76 -7.17 7.04
N THR A 134 26.60 -6.73 6.10
CA THR A 134 27.24 -5.40 6.10
C THR A 134 26.79 -4.60 4.86
N ARG A 135 25.53 -4.15 4.85
CA ARG A 135 25.00 -3.30 3.76
C ARG A 135 25.07 -1.83 4.18
N THR A 136 25.64 -0.98 3.33
CA THR A 136 25.61 0.47 3.52
C THR A 136 24.40 1.05 2.81
N ILE A 137 23.49 1.68 3.56
CA ILE A 137 22.37 2.46 3.04
C ILE A 137 22.66 3.92 3.36
N THR A 138 22.90 4.73 2.33
CA THR A 138 23.28 6.15 2.47
C THR A 138 22.08 7.10 2.47
N GLY A 139 20.89 6.61 2.13
CA GLY A 139 19.64 7.37 2.16
C GLY A 139 18.79 7.03 3.38
N ASP A 140 17.63 7.70 3.49
CA ASP A 140 16.69 7.48 4.58
C ASP A 140 16.04 6.09 4.50
N ILE A 141 15.80 5.50 5.66
CA ILE A 141 15.00 4.28 5.82
C ILE A 141 13.68 4.70 6.46
N SER A 142 12.57 4.54 5.72
CA SER A 142 11.25 4.85 6.24
C SER A 142 10.21 3.88 5.70
N ALA A 143 9.35 3.36 6.59
CA ALA A 143 8.17 2.58 6.21
C ALA A 143 7.09 3.47 5.59
N PHE A 144 7.04 4.75 5.98
CA PHE A 144 6.12 5.75 5.45
C PHE A 144 6.88 7.05 5.18
N SER A 145 7.03 7.40 3.91
CA SER A 145 7.51 8.72 3.50
C SER A 145 6.40 9.44 2.75
N SER A 146 6.13 10.67 3.13
CA SER A 146 5.03 11.47 2.58
C SER A 146 5.51 12.86 2.22
N PHE A 147 4.93 13.39 1.15
CA PHE A 147 5.16 14.76 0.72
C PHE A 147 3.81 15.44 0.46
N LEU A 148 3.53 16.50 1.21
CA LEU A 148 2.29 17.28 1.09
C LEU A 148 2.61 18.66 0.50
N ALA A 149 2.39 18.82 -0.81
CA ALA A 149 2.54 20.09 -1.51
C ALA A 149 1.18 20.70 -1.82
N ILE A 150 0.81 21.73 -1.04
CA ILE A 150 -0.47 22.43 -1.16
C ILE A 150 -0.20 23.88 -1.56
N PRO A 151 -0.62 24.31 -2.77
CA PRO A 151 -0.42 25.69 -3.22
C PRO A 151 -1.18 26.68 -2.33
N SER A 152 -0.54 27.79 -1.98
CA SER A 152 -1.21 28.88 -1.24
C SER A 152 -2.28 29.63 -2.05
N THR A 153 -2.37 29.38 -3.36
CA THR A 153 -3.26 30.09 -4.29
C THR A 153 -4.67 29.51 -4.37
N TYR A 154 -4.96 28.37 -3.75
CA TYR A 154 -6.29 27.75 -3.78
C TYR A 154 -7.09 28.10 -2.52
N THR A 155 -8.42 28.05 -2.64
CA THR A 155 -9.32 28.21 -1.49
C THR A 155 -9.61 26.85 -0.86
N TYR A 156 -9.31 26.71 0.43
CA TYR A 156 -9.58 25.51 1.21
C TYR A 156 -10.62 25.81 2.28
N SER A 157 -11.72 25.06 2.30
CA SER A 157 -12.81 25.22 3.27
C SER A 157 -12.75 24.24 4.45
N GLY A 158 -11.80 23.31 4.44
CA GLY A 158 -11.58 22.32 5.50
C GLY A 158 -10.11 22.19 5.88
N ASP A 159 -9.82 21.31 6.83
CA ASP A 159 -8.48 21.17 7.39
C ASP A 159 -7.48 20.52 6.43
N ILE A 160 -6.25 21.02 6.48
CA ILE A 160 -5.08 20.40 5.87
C ILE A 160 -4.39 19.56 6.95
N ALA A 161 -4.40 18.24 6.79
CA ALA A 161 -3.80 17.33 7.76
C ALA A 161 -2.98 16.25 7.06
N PHE A 162 -1.82 15.92 7.65
CA PHE A 162 -1.03 14.74 7.26
C PHE A 162 -1.71 13.44 7.68
N LEU A 163 -2.15 13.38 8.95
CA LEU A 163 -2.94 12.28 9.50
C LEU A 163 -4.19 12.85 10.15
N ARG A 164 -5.35 12.29 9.79
CA ARG A 164 -6.64 12.65 10.37
C ARG A 164 -7.35 11.40 10.84
N VAL A 165 -7.62 11.35 12.13
CA VAL A 165 -8.54 10.38 12.73
C VAL A 165 -9.95 10.96 12.66
N ARG A 166 -10.91 10.19 12.16
CA ARG A 166 -12.33 10.58 12.15
C ARG A 166 -13.02 9.95 13.35
N ASP A 167 -13.98 10.68 13.90
CA ASP A 167 -14.78 10.20 15.01
C ASP A 167 -15.58 8.95 14.62
N VAL A 168 -15.68 8.00 15.55
CA VAL A 168 -16.48 6.78 15.45
C VAL A 168 -17.30 6.64 16.73
N ASN A 169 -18.62 6.69 16.58
CA ASN A 169 -19.60 6.86 17.65
C ASN A 169 -19.85 5.60 18.53
N ILE A 170 -18.82 4.78 18.83
CA ILE A 170 -19.05 3.49 19.52
C ILE A 170 -18.03 3.20 20.63
N LYS A 171 -16.72 3.21 20.34
CA LYS A 171 -15.65 3.04 21.34
C LYS A 171 -14.57 4.09 21.11
N GLY A 172 -14.19 4.79 22.17
CA GLY A 172 -13.01 5.65 22.17
C GLY A 172 -11.73 4.85 21.91
N TRP A 173 -10.65 5.57 21.61
CA TRP A 173 -9.36 4.98 21.29
C TRP A 173 -8.52 4.89 22.55
N ASP A 174 -7.87 3.74 22.76
CA ASP A 174 -7.01 3.52 23.92
C ASP A 174 -5.64 4.24 23.74
N TYR A 175 -5.15 4.35 22.51
CA TYR A 175 -3.88 5.02 22.17
C TYR A 175 -3.87 5.49 20.71
N PHE A 176 -3.11 6.56 20.41
CA PHE A 176 -2.87 7.06 19.05
C PHE A 176 -1.67 6.38 18.38
N LEU A 177 -0.62 6.10 19.15
CA LEU A 177 0.60 5.43 18.72
C LEU A 177 0.99 4.41 19.79
N ASN A 178 1.21 3.16 19.37
CA ASN A 178 1.73 2.09 20.22
C ASN A 178 3.13 1.69 19.73
N ILE A 179 4.13 1.78 20.60
CA ILE A 179 5.52 1.43 20.30
C ILE A 179 5.90 0.23 21.17
N ASP A 180 5.98 -0.94 20.56
CA ASP A 180 6.28 -2.21 21.24
C ASP A 180 7.78 -2.54 21.17
N SER A 181 8.62 -1.62 21.67
CA SER A 181 10.08 -1.76 21.64
C SER A 181 10.70 -1.52 23.01
N THR A 182 11.55 -2.47 23.43
CA THR A 182 12.43 -2.34 24.59
C THR A 182 13.84 -1.83 24.22
N GLY A 183 14.13 -1.68 22.93
CA GLY A 183 15.43 -1.22 22.42
C GLY A 183 15.63 0.31 22.52
N THR A 184 16.88 0.76 22.43
CA THR A 184 17.25 2.19 22.43
C THR A 184 16.74 2.91 21.18
N GLY A 185 16.00 4.02 21.31
CA GLY A 185 15.40 4.71 20.15
C GLY A 185 14.50 5.91 20.48
N LEU A 186 13.53 6.19 19.59
CA LEU A 186 12.58 7.33 19.63
C LEU A 186 11.91 7.51 21.01
N THR A 187 11.59 6.39 21.67
CA THR A 187 11.16 6.21 23.06
C THR A 187 11.43 4.74 23.45
N THR A 188 11.76 4.43 24.70
CA THR A 188 12.01 3.07 25.22
C THR A 188 11.00 2.66 26.29
N ASP A 189 10.80 1.35 26.51
CA ASP A 189 9.96 0.85 27.62
C ASP A 189 10.45 1.30 29.01
N SER A 190 11.76 1.47 29.17
CA SER A 190 12.38 2.04 30.39
C SER A 190 12.20 3.56 30.53
N ASP A 191 11.71 4.25 29.50
CA ASP A 191 11.37 5.68 29.58
C ASP A 191 10.07 5.89 30.37
N LYS A 192 9.46 4.87 30.99
CA LYS A 192 8.18 4.95 31.70
C LYS A 192 8.26 5.48 33.14
N ASP A 193 9.45 5.69 33.70
CA ASP A 193 9.58 5.96 35.14
C ASP A 193 10.09 7.36 35.52
N ALA A 194 9.38 7.96 36.48
CA ALA A 194 9.69 9.09 37.36
C ALA A 194 9.49 10.53 36.82
N ASN A 195 8.28 11.08 37.05
CA ASN A 195 7.89 12.42 37.55
C ASN A 195 8.80 13.66 37.36
N SER A 196 9.66 13.69 36.35
CA SER A 196 10.60 14.77 36.07
C SER A 196 10.72 14.94 34.57
N ALA A 197 9.67 15.43 33.89
CA ALA A 197 9.77 16.02 32.55
C ALA A 197 10.70 15.28 31.53
N SER A 198 10.75 13.95 31.52
CA SER A 198 11.80 13.19 30.80
C SER A 198 11.28 12.39 29.60
N HIS A 199 9.98 12.49 29.28
CA HIS A 199 9.39 11.75 28.17
C HIS A 199 9.20 12.69 26.99
N THR A 200 9.83 12.40 25.85
CA THR A 200 9.73 13.27 24.70
C THR A 200 9.67 12.51 23.39
N LEU A 201 8.64 12.75 22.59
CA LEU A 201 8.66 12.37 21.18
C LEU A 201 9.59 13.34 20.45
N LYS A 202 10.68 12.81 19.90
CA LYS A 202 11.62 13.58 19.08
C LYS A 202 10.98 13.96 17.75
N VAL A 203 11.04 15.24 17.41
CA VAL A 203 10.54 15.79 16.15
C VAL A 203 11.65 16.60 15.51
N LEU A 204 12.12 16.20 14.33
CA LEU A 204 13.09 16.99 13.58
C LEU A 204 12.33 18.03 12.74
N VAL A 205 12.67 19.31 12.90
CA VAL A 205 12.16 20.40 12.05
C VAL A 205 13.35 21.07 11.37
N GLY A 206 13.43 20.89 10.05
CA GLY A 206 14.63 21.25 9.29
C GLY A 206 15.82 20.41 9.76
N SER A 207 16.84 21.05 10.34
CA SER A 207 18.02 20.41 10.93
C SER A 207 18.02 20.41 12.45
N THR A 208 16.97 20.93 13.10
CA THR A 208 16.90 21.10 14.55
C THR A 208 15.97 20.07 15.17
N LEU A 209 16.43 19.43 16.25
CA LEU A 209 15.64 18.45 16.99
C LEU A 209 14.81 19.13 18.08
N PHE A 210 13.51 18.92 18.04
CA PHE A 210 12.54 19.32 19.04
C PHE A 210 11.98 18.10 19.76
N HIS A 211 11.27 18.36 20.85
CA HIS A 211 10.73 17.35 21.74
C HIS A 211 9.29 17.71 22.10
N ILE A 212 8.34 16.80 21.86
CA ILE A 212 6.97 16.89 22.37
C ILE A 212 6.93 16.15 23.69
N GLN A 213 6.63 16.86 24.78
CA GLN A 213 6.60 16.27 26.10
C GLN A 213 5.40 15.34 26.28
N LEU A 214 5.64 14.15 26.82
CA LEU A 214 4.61 13.19 27.21
C LEU A 214 4.49 13.19 28.75
N TYR A 215 3.27 13.01 29.25
CA TYR A 215 2.99 12.91 30.68
C TYR A 215 2.47 11.51 30.97
N ALA A 216 2.94 10.88 32.05
CA ALA A 216 2.36 9.65 32.55
C ALA A 216 0.99 9.96 33.18
N ASP A 217 0.04 9.03 33.04
CA ASP A 217 -1.21 9.08 33.79
C ASP A 217 -0.99 8.46 35.17
N SER A 218 -1.56 9.07 36.21
CA SER A 218 -1.37 8.69 37.62
C SER A 218 -2.33 7.61 38.07
#